data_AF-A0A2D4ZI65-F1
#
_entry.id   AF-A0A2D4ZI65-F1
#
_cell.length_a   1.000
_cell.length_b   1.000
_cell.length_c   1.000
_cell.angle_alpha   90.00
_cell.angle_beta   90.00
_cell.angle_gamma   90.00
#
_symmetry.space_group_name_H-M   'P 1'
#
loop_
_entity.id
_entity.type
_entity.pdbx_description
1 polymer ?
#
loop_
_entity_poly.entity_id
_entity_poly.type
_entity_poly.pdbx_seq_one_letter_code
_entity_poly.pdbx_strand_id
1 'polypeptide(L)'
;MPPRCSQDPMPTAIWIKAFQIARTAKAPSFTYLIDFSPYAPSYNAPASFIVSPIFEQDKLLGVAAFQMPVDQINNIMTNHQNWRDMGLGESGETYMVGSDLTLKNESRFLIEDPSGYLAQMKNLGMEQNLLREIEKSGSVIGRQKVDTTASQMALKGQTASLVIKDYRNISVLSAFKPLAIKDVDWAILSEIDEAEAFAATQNMRNTILIFVALIIAVIAAVIVIFSRQVISKPINQMLDAVENLRAGEGDLTLRLPDFGSNEIGQTAASLNGFIQRIQLIMQDIKTAVTSVSTASLQLNATAESFKTNAGTQAGSIE
;
A
#
# COMPACT_ATOMS: atom_id res chain seq x y z
N MET A 1 -63.46 -37.06 -25.11
CA MET A 1 -62.67 -35.83 -25.30
C MET A 1 -61.41 -35.97 -24.46
N PRO A 2 -60.21 -36.04 -25.05
CA PRO A 2 -58.99 -36.02 -24.26
C PRO A 2 -58.77 -34.59 -23.72
N PRO A 3 -58.19 -34.43 -22.52
CA PRO A 3 -58.00 -33.13 -21.91
C PRO A 3 -56.97 -32.32 -22.70
N ARG A 4 -57.27 -31.03 -22.91
CA ARG A 4 -56.37 -30.05 -23.51
C ARG A 4 -55.16 -29.87 -22.60
N CYS A 5 -53.96 -30.10 -23.13
CA CYS A 5 -52.70 -29.71 -22.46
C CYS A 5 -52.69 -28.20 -22.23
N SER A 6 -52.33 -27.77 -21.02
CA SER A 6 -52.07 -26.37 -20.69
C SER A 6 -50.88 -25.84 -21.50
N GLN A 7 -50.99 -24.60 -21.97
CA GLN A 7 -49.92 -23.87 -22.65
C GLN A 7 -48.95 -23.26 -21.63
N ASP A 8 -48.27 -24.10 -20.85
CA ASP A 8 -47.04 -23.66 -20.19
C ASP A 8 -45.88 -23.82 -21.19
N PRO A 9 -44.95 -22.85 -21.32
CA PRO A 9 -43.82 -22.99 -22.22
C PRO A 9 -42.94 -24.13 -21.71
N MET A 10 -42.96 -25.26 -22.42
CA MET A 10 -42.25 -26.46 -22.00
C MET A 10 -40.73 -26.23 -21.94
N PRO A 11 -40.03 -26.74 -20.90
CA PRO A 11 -38.57 -26.65 -20.73
C PRO A 11 -37.77 -27.58 -21.66
N THR A 12 -38.30 -27.87 -22.87
CA THR A 12 -37.66 -28.56 -24.00
C THR A 12 -37.13 -27.58 -25.07
N ALA A 13 -37.12 -26.28 -24.78
CA ALA A 13 -36.89 -25.20 -25.73
C ALA A 13 -35.56 -25.28 -26.48
N ILE A 14 -34.44 -25.63 -25.82
CA ILE A 14 -33.12 -25.65 -26.46
C ILE A 14 -33.01 -26.73 -27.54
N TRP A 15 -33.49 -27.95 -27.27
CA TRP A 15 -33.52 -29.02 -28.24
C TRP A 15 -34.43 -28.68 -29.43
N ILE A 16 -35.60 -28.12 -29.16
CA ILE A 16 -36.54 -27.73 -30.22
C ILE A 16 -35.92 -26.65 -31.12
N LYS A 17 -35.29 -25.64 -30.52
CA LYS A 17 -34.53 -24.61 -31.25
C LYS A 17 -33.42 -25.25 -32.09
N ALA A 18 -32.68 -26.19 -31.51
CA ALA A 18 -31.60 -26.90 -32.18
C ALA A 18 -32.07 -27.68 -33.41
N PHE A 19 -33.12 -28.48 -33.21
CA PHE A 19 -33.72 -29.27 -34.25
C PHE A 19 -34.30 -28.39 -35.38
N GLN A 20 -34.95 -27.28 -35.04
CA GLN A 20 -35.50 -26.34 -36.02
C GLN A 20 -34.40 -25.69 -36.87
N ILE A 21 -33.29 -25.26 -36.27
CA ILE A 21 -32.16 -24.66 -36.98
C ILE A 21 -31.52 -25.67 -37.95
N ALA A 22 -31.30 -26.91 -37.50
CA ALA A 22 -30.73 -27.94 -38.37
C ALA A 22 -31.69 -28.32 -39.52
N ARG A 23 -33.01 -28.35 -39.28
CA ARG A 23 -34.00 -28.73 -40.29
C ARG A 23 -34.14 -27.70 -41.42
N THR A 24 -33.87 -26.42 -41.16
CA THR A 24 -33.94 -25.35 -42.18
C THR A 24 -32.65 -25.23 -43.00
N ALA A 25 -31.56 -25.87 -42.55
CA ALA A 25 -30.32 -25.91 -43.29
C ALA A 25 -30.45 -26.76 -44.56
N LYS A 26 -29.78 -26.32 -45.63
CA LYS A 26 -29.81 -26.98 -46.95
C LYS A 26 -28.48 -27.65 -47.31
N ALA A 27 -27.43 -27.40 -46.52
CA ALA A 27 -26.08 -27.89 -46.78
C ALA A 27 -25.77 -29.08 -45.86
N PRO A 28 -25.25 -30.20 -46.38
CA PRO A 28 -24.82 -31.35 -45.55
C PRO A 28 -23.70 -31.02 -44.56
N SER A 29 -22.88 -29.99 -44.84
CA SER A 29 -21.80 -29.54 -43.96
C SER A 29 -22.24 -28.49 -42.93
N PHE A 30 -23.53 -28.19 -42.83
CA PHE A 30 -24.02 -27.18 -41.90
C PHE A 30 -23.86 -27.68 -40.46
N THR A 31 -23.14 -26.92 -39.66
CA THR A 31 -23.09 -27.10 -38.21
C THR A 31 -23.49 -25.80 -37.53
N TYR A 32 -24.19 -25.91 -36.42
CA TYR A 32 -24.56 -24.78 -35.60
C TYR A 32 -24.39 -25.10 -34.12
N LEU A 33 -23.67 -24.24 -33.40
CA LEU A 33 -23.53 -24.31 -31.96
C LEU A 33 -24.63 -23.49 -31.26
N ILE A 34 -25.22 -24.06 -30.22
CA ILE A 34 -26.30 -23.43 -29.45
C ILE A 34 -25.81 -23.24 -28.03
N ASP A 35 -25.84 -22.00 -27.55
CA ASP A 35 -25.42 -21.62 -26.21
C ASP A 35 -26.18 -22.39 -25.11
N PHE A 36 -25.61 -22.39 -23.90
CA PHE A 36 -26.14 -23.06 -22.72
C PHE A 36 -27.52 -22.57 -22.33
N SER A 37 -28.41 -23.51 -22.02
CA SER A 37 -29.63 -23.23 -21.28
C SER A 37 -29.98 -24.39 -20.34
N PRO A 38 -30.86 -24.18 -19.36
CA PRO A 38 -31.44 -25.28 -18.60
C PRO A 38 -32.11 -26.30 -19.53
N TYR A 39 -31.86 -27.58 -19.29
CA TYR A 39 -32.42 -28.67 -20.08
C TYR A 39 -33.14 -29.67 -19.18
N ALA A 40 -34.48 -29.69 -19.23
CA ALA A 40 -35.30 -30.50 -18.33
C ALA A 40 -34.99 -32.01 -18.36
N PRO A 41 -34.72 -32.63 -19.52
CA PRO A 41 -34.31 -34.05 -19.56
C PRO A 41 -33.00 -34.34 -18.82
N SER A 42 -32.14 -33.33 -18.60
CA SER A 42 -30.95 -33.41 -17.76
C SER A 42 -31.18 -32.80 -16.38
N TYR A 43 -32.38 -32.93 -15.82
CA TYR A 43 -32.73 -32.40 -14.49
C TYR A 43 -32.50 -30.88 -14.35
N ASN A 44 -32.71 -30.12 -15.43
CA ASN A 44 -32.40 -28.69 -15.55
C ASN A 44 -30.91 -28.32 -15.40
N ALA A 45 -30.01 -29.30 -15.51
CA ALA A 45 -28.60 -29.03 -15.71
C ALA A 45 -28.41 -28.19 -17.00
N PRO A 46 -27.40 -27.31 -17.04
CA PRO A 46 -27.04 -26.60 -18.24
C PRO A 46 -26.65 -27.57 -19.36
N ALA A 47 -27.21 -27.38 -20.55
CA ALA A 47 -26.83 -28.13 -21.74
C ALA A 47 -26.61 -27.19 -22.92
N SER A 48 -25.68 -27.57 -23.79
CA SER A 48 -25.39 -26.92 -25.07
C SER A 48 -25.23 -28.01 -26.13
N PHE A 49 -25.62 -27.73 -27.36
CA PHE A 49 -25.62 -28.70 -28.45
C PHE A 49 -24.98 -28.12 -29.71
N ILE A 50 -24.20 -28.97 -30.39
CA ILE A 50 -23.81 -28.77 -31.78
C ILE A 50 -24.72 -29.65 -32.63
N VAL A 51 -25.41 -29.05 -33.60
CA VAL A 51 -26.33 -29.79 -34.48
C VAL A 51 -25.88 -29.78 -35.92
N SER A 52 -26.15 -30.88 -36.62
CA SER A 52 -25.91 -31.06 -38.05
C SER A 52 -27.08 -31.84 -38.68
N PRO A 53 -27.66 -31.37 -39.80
CA PRO A 53 -28.61 -32.17 -40.56
C PRO A 53 -27.91 -33.37 -41.20
N ILE A 54 -28.63 -34.47 -41.33
CA ILE A 54 -28.18 -35.66 -42.07
C ILE A 54 -29.06 -35.79 -43.30
N PHE A 55 -28.43 -35.78 -44.47
CA PHE A 55 -29.10 -35.96 -45.77
C PHE A 55 -28.74 -37.30 -46.39
N GLU A 56 -29.69 -37.84 -47.15
CA GLU A 56 -29.45 -38.86 -48.16
C GLU A 56 -29.93 -38.29 -49.49
N GLN A 57 -28.99 -38.11 -50.43
CA GLN A 57 -29.21 -37.31 -51.63
C GLN A 57 -29.70 -35.90 -51.25
N ASP A 58 -30.88 -35.49 -51.73
CA ASP A 58 -31.49 -34.20 -51.43
C ASP A 58 -32.55 -34.27 -50.31
N LYS A 59 -32.72 -35.43 -49.68
CA LYS A 59 -33.75 -35.66 -48.65
C LYS A 59 -33.12 -35.58 -47.26
N LEU A 60 -33.66 -34.70 -46.42
CA LEU A 60 -33.31 -34.67 -44.99
C LEU A 60 -33.82 -35.96 -44.32
N LEU A 61 -32.88 -36.77 -43.81
CA LEU A 61 -33.19 -37.99 -43.06
C LEU A 61 -33.38 -37.71 -41.57
N GLY A 62 -32.63 -36.75 -41.01
CA GLY A 62 -32.68 -36.46 -39.59
C GLY A 62 -31.69 -35.37 -39.17
N VAL A 63 -31.52 -35.22 -37.85
CA VAL A 63 -30.59 -34.28 -37.25
C VAL A 63 -29.69 -35.05 -36.29
N ALA A 64 -28.38 -34.98 -36.50
CA ALA A 64 -27.41 -35.34 -35.49
C ALA A 64 -27.26 -34.18 -34.52
N ALA A 65 -27.22 -34.50 -33.23
CA ALA A 65 -26.94 -33.53 -32.20
C ALA A 65 -25.90 -34.10 -31.24
N PHE A 66 -24.86 -33.32 -31.02
CA PHE A 66 -23.80 -33.61 -30.09
C PHE A 66 -23.95 -32.68 -28.88
N GLN A 67 -24.23 -33.25 -27.71
CA GLN A 67 -24.25 -32.48 -26.47
C GLN A 67 -22.81 -32.17 -26.06
N MET A 68 -22.51 -30.88 -25.82
CA MET A 68 -21.18 -30.47 -25.40
C MET A 68 -20.84 -31.03 -24.01
N PRO A 69 -19.59 -31.49 -23.79
CA PRO A 69 -19.16 -32.01 -22.50
C PRO A 69 -18.92 -30.87 -21.52
N VAL A 70 -19.99 -30.42 -20.87
CA VAL A 70 -19.98 -29.29 -19.92
C VAL A 70 -18.95 -29.51 -18.83
N ASP A 71 -18.90 -30.73 -18.28
CA ASP A 71 -17.95 -31.09 -17.21
C ASP A 71 -16.50 -30.97 -17.65
N GLN A 72 -16.17 -31.32 -18.91
CA GLN A 72 -14.79 -31.20 -19.40
C GLN A 72 -14.38 -29.74 -19.55
N ILE A 73 -15.28 -28.90 -20.10
CA ILE A 73 -15.04 -27.46 -20.20
C ILE A 73 -14.89 -26.88 -18.81
N ASN A 74 -15.78 -27.25 -17.89
CA ASN A 74 -15.74 -26.78 -16.51
C ASN A 74 -14.44 -27.18 -15.80
N ASN A 75 -13.99 -28.42 -15.97
CA ASN A 75 -12.72 -28.88 -15.39
C ASN A 75 -11.52 -28.13 -15.97
N ILE A 76 -11.51 -27.77 -17.25
CA ILE A 76 -10.47 -26.94 -17.84
C ILE A 76 -10.51 -25.53 -17.23
N MET A 77 -11.69 -24.91 -17.21
CA MET A 77 -11.87 -23.53 -16.72
C MET A 77 -11.57 -23.37 -15.23
N THR A 78 -11.88 -24.40 -14.44
CA THR A 78 -11.61 -24.44 -13.00
C THR A 78 -10.23 -25.01 -12.66
N ASN A 79 -9.40 -25.34 -13.66
CA ASN A 79 -8.12 -26.02 -13.48
C ASN A 79 -8.22 -27.29 -12.61
N HIS A 80 -9.28 -28.08 -12.78
CA HIS A 80 -9.61 -29.23 -11.95
C HIS A 80 -9.66 -28.88 -10.45
N GLN A 81 -10.15 -27.68 -10.14
CA GLN A 81 -10.22 -27.09 -8.81
C GLN A 81 -8.85 -26.85 -8.16
N ASN A 82 -7.77 -26.83 -8.96
CA ASN A 82 -6.40 -26.61 -8.50
C ASN A 82 -5.91 -25.17 -8.75
N TRP A 83 -6.73 -24.18 -8.39
CA TRP A 83 -6.45 -22.76 -8.67
C TRP A 83 -5.13 -22.27 -8.03
N ARG A 84 -4.86 -22.67 -6.78
CA ARG A 84 -3.66 -22.25 -6.04
C ARG A 84 -2.37 -22.66 -6.75
N ASP A 85 -2.24 -23.95 -7.11
CA ASP A 85 -1.02 -24.46 -7.75
C ASP A 85 -0.84 -23.94 -9.18
N MET A 86 -1.94 -23.54 -9.84
CA MET A 86 -1.91 -22.95 -11.18
C MET A 86 -1.60 -21.43 -11.16
N GLY A 87 -1.33 -20.86 -9.98
CA GLY A 87 -0.95 -19.46 -9.84
C GLY A 87 -2.12 -18.48 -9.84
N LEU A 88 -3.35 -18.96 -9.64
CA LEU A 88 -4.52 -18.10 -9.41
C LEU A 88 -4.67 -17.72 -7.93
N GLY A 89 -3.80 -18.23 -7.05
CA GLY A 89 -3.77 -17.81 -5.64
C GLY A 89 -5.04 -18.19 -4.86
N GLU A 90 -5.34 -17.40 -3.84
CA GLU A 90 -6.43 -17.64 -2.89
C GLU A 90 -7.78 -17.15 -3.42
N SER A 91 -7.79 -16.10 -4.23
CA SER A 91 -9.01 -15.47 -4.73
C SER A 91 -9.20 -15.54 -6.25
N GLY A 92 -8.19 -15.96 -7.01
CA GLY A 92 -8.27 -15.89 -8.46
C GLY A 92 -9.22 -16.91 -9.07
N GLU A 93 -9.95 -16.50 -10.10
CA GLU A 93 -10.81 -17.37 -10.89
C GLU A 93 -10.72 -17.05 -12.38
N THR A 94 -11.10 -18.03 -13.20
CA THR A 94 -11.21 -17.86 -14.64
C THR A 94 -12.60 -18.31 -15.06
N TYR A 95 -13.30 -17.49 -15.80
CA TYR A 95 -14.64 -17.81 -16.25
C TYR A 95 -14.96 -17.25 -17.64
N MET A 96 -15.97 -17.83 -18.27
CA MET A 96 -16.51 -17.38 -19.53
C MET A 96 -17.88 -16.72 -19.34
N VAL A 97 -18.16 -15.69 -20.11
CA VAL A 97 -19.43 -14.96 -20.14
C VAL A 97 -19.99 -14.95 -21.55
N GLY A 98 -21.27 -15.23 -21.71
CA GLY A 98 -21.98 -15.09 -22.99
C GLY A 98 -22.59 -13.73 -23.22
N SER A 99 -23.14 -13.52 -24.42
CA SER A 99 -23.87 -12.30 -24.78
C SER A 99 -25.11 -12.02 -23.93
N ASP A 100 -25.63 -13.03 -23.24
CA ASP A 100 -26.69 -12.91 -22.22
C ASP A 100 -26.17 -12.47 -20.85
N LEU A 101 -24.86 -12.17 -20.76
CA LEU A 101 -24.13 -11.77 -19.56
C LEU A 101 -24.13 -12.85 -18.48
N THR A 102 -24.37 -14.13 -18.81
CA THR A 102 -24.33 -15.21 -17.82
C THR A 102 -23.03 -16.03 -17.90
N LEU A 103 -22.65 -16.63 -16.77
CA LEU A 103 -21.51 -17.54 -16.69
C LEU A 103 -21.71 -18.78 -17.58
N LYS A 104 -20.63 -19.25 -18.22
CA LYS A 104 -20.59 -20.45 -19.07
C LYS A 104 -19.77 -21.61 -18.45
N ASN A 105 -19.23 -21.41 -17.27
CA ASN A 105 -18.64 -22.43 -16.40
C ASN A 105 -18.99 -22.13 -14.93
N GLU A 106 -18.69 -23.07 -14.05
CA GLU A 106 -18.92 -22.90 -12.62
C GLU A 106 -17.97 -21.88 -12.01
N SER A 107 -18.49 -21.13 -11.05
CA SER A 107 -17.77 -20.16 -10.22
C SER A 107 -16.90 -20.90 -9.20
N ARG A 108 -15.65 -20.45 -9.03
CA ARG A 108 -14.75 -20.96 -7.98
C ARG A 108 -15.41 -20.81 -6.60
N PHE A 109 -16.02 -19.66 -6.35
CA PHE A 109 -16.59 -19.32 -5.06
C PHE A 109 -17.83 -20.15 -4.72
N LEU A 110 -18.60 -20.58 -5.72
CA LEU A 110 -19.68 -21.54 -5.48
C LEU A 110 -19.11 -22.91 -5.09
N ILE A 111 -18.02 -23.35 -5.74
CA ILE A 111 -17.41 -24.65 -5.48
C ILE A 111 -16.74 -24.70 -4.10
N GLU A 112 -15.93 -23.68 -3.76
CA GLU A 112 -15.17 -23.66 -2.50
C GLU A 112 -16.04 -23.33 -1.27
N ASP A 113 -17.02 -22.42 -1.41
CA ASP A 113 -17.94 -22.06 -0.33
C ASP A 113 -19.36 -21.75 -0.86
N PRO A 114 -20.18 -22.79 -1.10
CA PRO A 114 -21.55 -22.60 -1.58
C PRO A 114 -22.39 -21.70 -0.66
N SER A 115 -22.19 -21.80 0.66
CA SER A 115 -22.98 -21.08 1.65
C SER A 115 -22.67 -19.59 1.68
N GLY A 116 -21.37 -19.24 1.67
CA GLY A 116 -20.89 -17.87 1.59
C GLY A 116 -21.25 -17.23 0.25
N TYR A 117 -21.11 -17.97 -0.85
CA TYR A 117 -21.52 -17.52 -2.18
C TYR A 117 -23.01 -17.12 -2.22
N LEU A 118 -23.91 -18.01 -1.77
CA LEU A 118 -25.35 -17.73 -1.76
C LEU A 118 -25.71 -16.56 -0.83
N ALA A 119 -25.05 -16.46 0.33
CA ALA A 119 -25.24 -15.33 1.24
C ALA A 119 -24.80 -14.00 0.61
N GLN A 120 -23.66 -13.98 -0.09
CA GLN A 120 -23.15 -12.79 -0.78
C GLN A 120 -24.08 -12.38 -1.92
N MET A 121 -24.49 -13.33 -2.76
CA MET A 121 -25.41 -13.05 -3.88
C MET A 121 -26.77 -12.55 -3.39
N LYS A 122 -27.27 -13.07 -2.27
CA LYS A 122 -28.48 -12.56 -1.60
C LYS A 122 -28.30 -11.11 -1.15
N ASN A 123 -27.15 -10.75 -0.56
CA ASN A 123 -26.86 -9.38 -0.12
C ASN A 123 -26.73 -8.40 -1.29
N LEU A 124 -26.28 -8.88 -2.46
CA LEU A 124 -26.20 -8.10 -3.70
C LEU A 124 -27.54 -7.99 -4.43
N GLY A 125 -28.62 -8.57 -3.88
CA GLY A 125 -29.97 -8.45 -4.42
C GLY A 125 -30.34 -9.46 -5.48
N MET A 126 -29.64 -10.61 -5.55
CA MET A 126 -30.06 -11.71 -6.43
C MET A 126 -31.46 -12.22 -6.05
N GLU A 127 -32.28 -12.51 -7.06
CA GLU A 127 -33.64 -13.01 -6.86
C GLU A 127 -33.67 -14.32 -6.08
N GLN A 128 -34.60 -14.43 -5.13
CA GLN A 128 -34.77 -15.62 -4.27
C GLN A 128 -35.03 -16.91 -5.06
N ASN A 129 -35.75 -16.81 -6.19
CA ASN A 129 -36.01 -17.99 -7.03
C ASN A 129 -34.72 -18.49 -7.69
N LEU A 130 -33.88 -17.58 -8.19
CA LEU A 130 -32.60 -17.91 -8.78
C LEU A 130 -31.64 -18.52 -7.75
N LEU A 131 -31.59 -17.98 -6.54
CA LEU A 131 -30.80 -18.53 -5.43
C LEU A 131 -31.22 -19.97 -5.10
N ARG A 132 -32.52 -20.25 -5.01
CA ARG A 132 -33.03 -21.61 -4.79
C ARG A 132 -32.70 -22.55 -5.95
N GLU A 133 -32.72 -22.05 -7.18
CA GLU A 133 -32.33 -22.84 -8.34
C GLU A 133 -30.84 -23.17 -8.34
N ILE A 134 -29.98 -22.22 -7.99
CA ILE A 134 -28.53 -22.44 -7.85
C ILE A 134 -28.27 -23.43 -6.72
N GLU A 135 -28.90 -23.26 -5.56
CA GLU A 135 -28.77 -24.18 -4.41
C GLU A 135 -29.23 -25.60 -4.77
N LYS A 136 -30.36 -25.73 -5.47
CA LYS A 136 -30.90 -27.04 -5.88
C LYS A 136 -30.08 -27.71 -6.98
N SER A 137 -29.62 -26.94 -7.96
CA SER A 137 -28.88 -27.48 -9.11
C SER A 137 -27.38 -27.63 -8.85
N GLY A 138 -26.84 -26.91 -7.87
CA GLY A 138 -25.40 -26.81 -7.63
C GLY A 138 -24.63 -26.10 -8.75
N SER A 139 -25.30 -25.32 -9.60
CA SER A 139 -24.72 -24.75 -10.81
C SER A 139 -25.09 -23.28 -11.02
N VAL A 140 -24.11 -22.47 -11.39
CA VAL A 140 -24.28 -21.05 -11.77
C VAL A 140 -24.29 -20.82 -13.29
N ILE A 141 -23.99 -21.85 -14.08
CA ILE A 141 -23.95 -21.75 -15.55
C ILE A 141 -25.33 -21.34 -16.08
N GLY A 142 -25.38 -20.31 -16.93
CA GLY A 142 -26.62 -19.76 -17.48
C GLY A 142 -27.49 -19.00 -16.47
N ARG A 143 -27.00 -18.76 -15.24
CA ARG A 143 -27.78 -18.19 -14.13
C ARG A 143 -27.12 -16.96 -13.52
N GLN A 144 -25.85 -17.08 -13.11
CA GLN A 144 -25.11 -15.96 -12.54
C GLN A 144 -24.86 -14.90 -13.60
N LYS A 145 -25.43 -13.71 -13.41
CA LYS A 145 -25.14 -12.55 -14.26
C LYS A 145 -23.81 -11.92 -13.89
N VAL A 146 -23.04 -11.56 -14.90
CA VAL A 146 -21.76 -10.85 -14.82
C VAL A 146 -21.87 -9.62 -15.72
N ASP A 147 -22.54 -8.60 -15.22
CA ASP A 147 -22.67 -7.31 -15.89
C ASP A 147 -21.64 -6.33 -15.33
N THR A 148 -20.40 -6.46 -15.81
CA THR A 148 -19.25 -5.67 -15.36
C THR A 148 -18.66 -4.90 -16.54
N THR A 149 -17.85 -3.89 -16.26
CA THR A 149 -17.12 -3.16 -17.30
C THR A 149 -16.28 -4.10 -18.16
N ALA A 150 -15.64 -5.11 -17.55
CA ALA A 150 -14.83 -6.10 -18.25
C ALA A 150 -15.67 -6.98 -19.18
N SER A 151 -16.79 -7.55 -18.71
CA SER A 151 -17.62 -8.42 -19.55
C SER A 151 -18.22 -7.66 -20.74
N GLN A 152 -18.69 -6.43 -20.52
CA GLN A 152 -19.20 -5.58 -21.59
C GLN A 152 -18.13 -5.21 -22.62
N MET A 153 -16.92 -4.87 -22.19
CA MET A 153 -15.80 -4.54 -23.10
C MET A 153 -15.35 -5.77 -23.88
N ALA A 154 -15.24 -6.92 -23.22
CA ALA A 154 -14.82 -8.18 -23.85
C ALA A 154 -15.82 -8.61 -24.93
N LEU A 155 -17.13 -8.56 -24.64
CA LEU A 155 -18.19 -8.88 -25.61
C LEU A 155 -18.28 -7.87 -26.77
N LYS A 156 -17.76 -6.65 -26.59
CA LYS A 156 -17.57 -5.67 -27.68
C LYS A 156 -16.29 -5.90 -28.48
N GLY A 157 -15.59 -7.01 -28.25
CA GLY A 157 -14.38 -7.39 -28.97
C GLY A 157 -13.07 -6.82 -28.40
N GLN A 158 -13.09 -6.20 -27.22
CA GLN A 158 -11.89 -5.59 -26.62
C GLN A 158 -11.10 -6.59 -25.78
N THR A 159 -9.78 -6.42 -25.76
CA THR A 159 -8.87 -7.17 -24.89
C THR A 159 -8.12 -6.18 -24.02
N ALA A 160 -8.19 -6.34 -22.70
CA ALA A 160 -7.50 -5.45 -21.76
C ALA A 160 -7.30 -6.12 -20.40
N SER A 161 -6.55 -5.43 -19.54
CA SER A 161 -6.44 -5.73 -18.11
C SER A 161 -6.66 -4.47 -17.30
N LEU A 162 -7.64 -4.48 -16.40
CA LEU A 162 -8.12 -3.30 -15.66
C LEU A 162 -8.39 -3.67 -14.21
N VAL A 163 -8.32 -2.70 -13.30
CA VAL A 163 -8.92 -2.85 -11.97
C VAL A 163 -10.38 -2.42 -12.05
N ILE A 164 -11.29 -3.33 -11.72
CA ILE A 164 -12.74 -3.12 -11.74
C ILE A 164 -13.38 -3.80 -10.54
N LYS A 165 -14.69 -3.63 -10.37
CA LYS A 165 -15.47 -4.49 -9.48
C LYS A 165 -16.06 -5.65 -10.25
N ASP A 166 -15.90 -6.86 -9.71
CA ASP A 166 -16.49 -8.08 -10.25
C ASP A 166 -18.00 -8.19 -9.94
N TYR A 167 -18.62 -9.31 -10.32
CA TYR A 167 -20.03 -9.58 -10.04
C TYR A 167 -20.33 -9.78 -8.54
N ARG A 168 -19.30 -9.99 -7.71
CA ARG A 168 -19.37 -10.05 -6.25
C ARG A 168 -19.23 -8.68 -5.59
N ASN A 169 -19.07 -7.62 -6.38
CA ASN A 169 -18.80 -6.24 -5.97
C ASN A 169 -17.45 -6.09 -5.22
N ILE A 170 -16.50 -6.97 -5.48
CA ILE A 170 -15.13 -6.96 -4.94
C ILE A 170 -14.21 -6.33 -5.98
N SER A 171 -13.26 -5.51 -5.53
CA SER A 171 -12.26 -4.91 -6.42
C SER A 171 -11.26 -5.99 -6.86
N VAL A 172 -11.16 -6.20 -8.17
CA VAL A 172 -10.34 -7.25 -8.78
C VAL A 172 -9.46 -6.67 -9.88
N LEU A 173 -8.29 -7.26 -10.09
CA LEU A 173 -7.55 -7.12 -11.33
C LEU A 173 -8.12 -8.11 -12.35
N SER A 174 -8.83 -7.60 -13.34
CA SER A 174 -9.52 -8.38 -14.37
C SER A 174 -8.78 -8.31 -15.70
N ALA A 175 -8.39 -9.45 -16.25
CA ALA A 175 -7.87 -9.59 -17.60
C ALA A 175 -8.89 -10.34 -18.47
N PHE A 176 -9.25 -9.77 -19.61
CA PHE A 176 -10.35 -10.29 -20.42
C PHE A 176 -10.10 -10.20 -21.92
N LYS A 177 -10.76 -11.09 -22.68
CA LYS A 177 -10.68 -11.16 -24.14
C LYS A 177 -11.93 -11.83 -24.75
N PRO A 178 -12.41 -11.40 -25.94
CA PRO A 178 -13.41 -12.14 -26.71
C PRO A 178 -12.90 -13.51 -27.14
N LEU A 179 -13.77 -14.51 -27.09
CA LEU A 179 -13.55 -15.83 -27.68
C LEU A 179 -14.18 -15.89 -29.06
N ALA A 180 -13.38 -16.23 -30.07
CA ALA A 180 -13.86 -16.42 -31.43
C ALA A 180 -14.40 -17.85 -31.61
N ILE A 181 -15.59 -18.11 -31.07
CA ILE A 181 -16.31 -19.38 -31.25
C ILE A 181 -17.41 -19.17 -32.27
N LYS A 182 -17.53 -20.06 -33.24
CA LYS A 182 -18.57 -19.98 -34.27
C LYS A 182 -19.96 -20.05 -33.60
N ASP A 183 -20.87 -19.19 -34.04
CA ASP A 183 -22.30 -19.13 -33.66
C ASP A 183 -22.61 -18.63 -32.24
N VAL A 184 -21.60 -18.38 -31.38
CA VAL A 184 -21.79 -17.82 -30.03
C VAL A 184 -20.80 -16.70 -29.73
N ASP A 185 -21.30 -15.64 -29.09
CA ASP A 185 -20.50 -14.49 -28.66
C ASP A 185 -20.11 -14.66 -27.20
N TRP A 186 -18.96 -15.28 -26.97
CA TRP A 186 -18.42 -15.50 -25.62
C TRP A 186 -17.18 -14.65 -25.39
N ALA A 187 -16.93 -14.35 -24.12
CA ALA A 187 -15.71 -13.75 -23.64
C ALA A 187 -15.12 -14.61 -22.51
N ILE A 188 -13.81 -14.57 -22.35
CA ILE A 188 -13.11 -15.17 -21.21
C ILE A 188 -12.53 -14.06 -20.34
N LEU A 189 -12.65 -14.23 -19.03
CA LEU A 189 -12.15 -13.34 -18.00
C LEU A 189 -11.32 -14.16 -17.01
N SER A 190 -10.22 -13.61 -16.56
CA SER A 190 -9.44 -14.12 -15.44
C SER A 190 -9.23 -12.99 -14.45
N GLU A 191 -9.67 -13.20 -13.22
CA GLU A 191 -9.76 -12.16 -12.19
C GLU A 191 -9.07 -12.65 -10.92
N ILE A 192 -8.51 -11.72 -10.15
CA ILE A 192 -7.94 -11.96 -8.82
C ILE A 192 -8.22 -10.73 -7.95
N ASP A 193 -8.50 -10.91 -6.67
CA ASP A 193 -8.80 -9.79 -5.77
C ASP A 193 -7.62 -8.80 -5.76
N GLU A 194 -7.91 -7.50 -5.88
CA GLU A 194 -6.90 -6.43 -5.93
C GLU A 194 -6.01 -6.47 -4.68
N ALA A 195 -6.61 -6.74 -3.52
CA ALA A 195 -5.88 -6.84 -2.26
C ALA A 195 -4.83 -7.96 -2.28
N GLU A 196 -5.12 -9.10 -2.90
CA GLU A 196 -4.18 -10.21 -3.04
C GLU A 196 -3.12 -9.89 -4.10
N ALA A 197 -3.54 -9.45 -5.29
CA ALA A 197 -2.66 -9.15 -6.41
C ALA A 197 -1.57 -8.12 -6.04
N PHE A 198 -1.91 -7.13 -5.22
CA PHE A 198 -0.99 -6.09 -4.79
C PHE A 198 -0.40 -6.31 -3.39
N ALA A 199 -0.74 -7.40 -2.68
CA ALA A 199 -0.28 -7.65 -1.31
C ALA A 199 1.25 -7.55 -1.17
N ALA A 200 1.99 -8.20 -2.07
CA ALA A 200 3.46 -8.18 -2.08
C ALA A 200 4.01 -6.75 -2.27
N THR A 201 3.44 -6.00 -3.22
CA THR A 201 3.84 -4.61 -3.49
C THR A 201 3.53 -3.69 -2.31
N GLN A 202 2.38 -3.86 -1.66
CA GLN A 202 2.00 -3.07 -0.48
C GLN A 202 2.89 -3.38 0.73
N ASN A 203 3.24 -4.64 0.93
CA ASN A 203 4.18 -5.04 1.98
C ASN A 203 5.56 -4.44 1.72
N MET A 204 6.08 -4.53 0.49
CA MET A 204 7.36 -3.92 0.13
C MET A 204 7.35 -2.40 0.33
N ARG A 205 6.28 -1.71 -0.08
CA ARG A 205 6.10 -0.27 0.15
C ARG A 205 6.14 0.06 1.65
N ASN A 206 5.41 -0.68 2.48
CA ASN A 206 5.37 -0.44 3.92
C ASN A 206 6.73 -0.69 4.58
N THR A 207 7.44 -1.74 4.17
CA THR A 207 8.82 -2.01 4.63
C THR A 207 9.74 -0.85 4.27
N ILE A 208 9.69 -0.34 3.04
CA ILE A 208 10.48 0.82 2.60
C ILE A 208 10.15 2.05 3.46
N LEU A 209 8.88 2.33 3.72
CA LEU A 209 8.46 3.47 4.55
C LEU A 209 9.01 3.38 5.98
N ILE A 210 9.01 2.18 6.58
CA ILE A 210 9.60 1.95 7.90
C ILE A 210 11.11 2.25 7.89
N PHE A 211 11.84 1.77 6.87
CA PHE A 211 13.27 2.06 6.75
C PHE A 211 13.56 3.55 6.55
N VAL A 212 12.77 4.24 5.71
CA VAL A 212 12.90 5.69 5.52
C VAL A 212 12.65 6.43 6.82
N ALA A 213 11.60 6.07 7.57
CA ALA A 213 11.30 6.66 8.87
C ALA A 213 12.43 6.44 9.88
N LEU A 214 13.01 5.23 9.91
CA LEU A 214 14.15 4.90 10.77
C LEU A 214 15.39 5.74 10.42
N ILE A 215 15.71 5.88 9.13
CA ILE A 215 16.84 6.70 8.68
C ILE A 215 16.66 8.16 9.08
N ILE A 216 15.46 8.71 8.89
CA ILE A 216 15.13 10.08 9.32
C ILE A 216 15.29 10.22 10.84
N ALA A 217 14.82 9.26 11.62
CA ALA A 217 14.96 9.26 13.08
C ALA A 217 16.43 9.22 13.52
N VAL A 218 17.25 8.38 12.87
CA VAL A 218 18.69 8.30 13.15
C VAL A 218 19.40 9.61 12.81
N ILE A 219 19.12 10.19 11.63
CA ILE A 219 19.70 11.48 11.23
C ILE A 219 19.29 12.58 12.23
N ALA A 220 18.01 12.64 12.62
CA ALA A 220 17.55 13.59 13.62
C ALA A 220 18.26 13.40 14.97
N ALA A 221 18.43 12.17 15.43
CA ALA A 221 19.17 11.87 16.66
C ALA A 221 20.63 12.30 16.57
N VAL A 222 21.31 12.03 15.44
CA VAL A 222 22.69 12.47 15.19
C VAL A 222 22.79 13.98 15.21
N ILE A 223 21.87 14.69 14.54
CA ILE A 223 21.82 16.16 14.54
C ILE A 223 21.65 16.71 15.95
N VAL A 224 20.72 16.16 16.74
CA VAL A 224 20.49 16.60 18.13
C VAL A 224 21.72 16.35 19.01
N ILE A 225 22.35 15.18 18.91
CA ILE A 225 23.55 14.84 19.67
C ILE A 225 24.72 15.77 19.27
N PHE A 226 24.92 15.96 17.97
CA PHE A 226 26.00 16.79 17.44
C PHE A 226 25.80 18.27 17.80
N SER A 227 24.59 18.80 17.62
CA SER A 227 24.22 20.17 18.03
C SER A 227 24.47 20.39 19.52
N ARG A 228 24.08 19.44 20.38
CA ARG A 228 24.32 19.53 21.82
C ARG A 228 25.81 19.55 22.16
N GLN A 229 26.64 18.73 21.50
CA GLN A 229 28.07 18.63 21.82
C GLN A 229 28.90 19.77 21.23
N VAL A 230 28.62 20.20 20.00
CA VAL A 230 29.44 21.15 19.25
C VAL A 230 28.99 22.60 19.44
N ILE A 231 27.69 22.82 19.68
CA ILE A 231 27.12 24.17 19.80
C ILE A 231 26.70 24.45 21.24
N SER A 232 25.71 23.71 21.76
CA SER A 232 25.09 24.06 23.04
C SER A 232 26.05 23.96 24.23
N LYS A 233 26.89 22.92 24.29
CA LYS A 233 27.81 22.71 25.42
C LYS A 233 28.90 23.80 25.50
N PRO A 234 29.64 24.14 24.42
CA PRO A 234 30.60 25.26 24.46
C PRO A 234 29.99 26.61 24.81
N ILE A 235 28.82 26.93 24.23
CA ILE A 235 28.11 28.18 24.52
C ILE A 235 27.74 28.26 26.01
N ASN A 236 27.21 27.18 26.59
CA ASN A 236 26.88 27.15 28.02
C ASN A 236 28.13 27.28 28.90
N GLN A 237 29.26 26.65 28.52
CA GLN A 237 30.51 26.81 29.27
C GLN A 237 31.05 28.24 29.23
N MET A 238 30.93 28.93 28.10
CA MET A 238 31.25 30.35 28.00
C MET A 238 30.34 31.21 28.87
N LEU A 239 29.04 30.93 28.85
CA LEU A 239 28.06 31.63 29.68
C LEU A 239 28.37 31.45 31.16
N ASP A 240 28.66 30.21 31.59
CA ASP A 240 29.05 29.89 32.96
C ASP A 240 30.33 30.64 33.36
N ALA A 241 31.34 30.71 32.48
CA ALA A 241 32.57 31.45 32.75
C ALA A 241 32.32 32.95 32.94
N VAL A 242 31.51 33.57 32.07
CA VAL A 242 31.15 34.99 32.18
C VAL A 242 30.32 35.25 33.44
N GLU A 243 29.37 34.37 33.77
CA GLU A 243 28.53 34.53 34.95
C GLU A 243 29.35 34.40 36.25
N ASN A 244 30.32 33.49 36.30
CA ASN A 244 31.26 33.39 37.43
C ASN A 244 32.11 34.66 37.58
N LEU A 245 32.51 35.29 36.48
CA LEU A 245 33.22 36.58 36.51
C LEU A 245 32.33 37.73 36.97
N ARG A 246 31.04 37.72 36.59
CA ARG A 246 30.08 38.79 36.90
C ARG A 246 29.54 38.70 38.33
N ALA A 247 29.17 37.52 38.79
CA ALA A 247 28.43 37.30 40.03
C ALA A 247 29.30 36.76 41.19
N GLY A 248 30.49 36.23 40.91
CA GLY A 248 31.43 35.72 41.92
C GLY A 248 32.41 36.77 42.45
N GLU A 249 33.47 36.32 43.12
CA GLU A 249 34.60 37.17 43.57
C GLU A 249 35.50 37.66 42.43
N GLY A 250 35.09 37.46 41.17
CA GLY A 250 35.89 37.77 40.00
C GLY A 250 37.10 36.85 39.88
N ASP A 251 36.92 35.52 39.99
CA ASP A 251 38.01 34.56 39.82
C ASP A 251 38.56 34.57 38.38
N LEU A 252 39.63 35.33 38.18
CA LEU A 252 40.34 35.48 36.91
C LEU A 252 41.24 34.29 36.58
N THR A 253 41.23 33.19 37.36
CA THR A 253 42.01 31.99 37.06
C THR A 253 41.30 31.04 36.10
N LEU A 254 39.98 31.18 35.94
CA LEU A 254 39.17 30.34 35.07
C LEU A 254 39.57 30.54 33.60
N ARG A 255 39.72 29.45 32.86
CA ARG A 255 40.04 29.44 31.42
C ARG A 255 39.10 28.51 30.69
N LEU A 256 38.60 28.96 29.55
CA LEU A 256 37.76 28.16 28.66
C LEU A 256 38.62 27.14 27.90
N PRO A 257 38.12 25.90 27.70
CA PRO A 257 38.75 24.92 26.83
C PRO A 257 38.90 25.41 25.39
N ASP A 258 39.81 24.78 24.65
CA ASP A 258 39.87 24.96 23.19
C ASP A 258 38.68 24.24 22.53
N PHE A 259 37.79 25.01 21.92
CA PHE A 259 36.61 24.50 21.19
C PHE A 259 36.87 24.37 19.67
N GLY A 260 38.13 24.38 19.25
CA GLY A 260 38.54 24.27 17.86
C GLY A 260 38.68 25.62 17.17
N SER A 261 38.70 25.61 15.84
CA SER A 261 39.03 26.79 15.03
C SER A 261 37.83 27.52 14.42
N ASN A 262 36.60 27.09 14.72
CA ASN A 262 35.37 27.77 14.27
C ASN A 262 35.09 29.04 15.08
N GLU A 263 33.99 29.72 14.78
CA GLU A 263 33.57 30.98 15.40
C GLU A 263 33.43 30.87 16.93
N ILE A 264 32.96 29.70 17.42
CA ILE A 264 32.85 29.39 18.84
C ILE A 264 34.25 29.34 19.47
N GLY A 265 35.18 28.58 18.90
CA GLY A 265 36.55 28.50 19.41
C GLY A 265 37.31 29.82 19.38
N GLN A 266 37.17 30.60 18.31
CA GLN A 266 37.76 31.95 18.20
C GLN A 266 37.23 32.91 19.28
N THR A 267 35.94 32.79 19.61
CA THR A 267 35.32 33.58 20.69
C THR A 267 35.84 33.15 22.07
N ALA A 268 35.97 31.84 22.33
CA ALA A 268 36.60 31.34 23.56
C ALA A 268 38.04 31.84 23.73
N ALA A 269 38.83 31.79 22.67
CA ALA A 269 40.21 32.27 22.67
C ALA A 269 40.28 33.78 22.96
N SER A 270 39.40 34.56 22.33
CA SER A 270 39.31 36.01 22.55
C SER A 270 38.90 36.34 23.99
N LEU A 271 37.94 35.61 24.56
CA LEU A 271 37.51 35.77 25.95
C LEU A 271 38.62 35.40 26.94
N ASN A 272 39.35 34.30 26.71
CA ASN A 272 40.53 33.94 27.50
C ASN A 272 41.61 35.04 27.45
N GLY A 273 41.85 35.63 26.27
CA GLY A 273 42.79 36.75 26.09
C GLY A 273 42.36 38.01 26.87
N PHE A 274 41.06 38.31 26.88
CA PHE A 274 40.50 39.40 27.68
C PHE A 274 40.68 39.16 29.19
N ILE A 275 40.36 37.97 29.69
CA ILE A 275 40.56 37.60 31.11
C ILE A 275 42.05 37.72 31.49
N GLN A 276 42.95 37.24 30.64
CA GLN A 276 44.40 37.36 30.85
C GLN A 276 44.84 38.83 30.98
N ARG A 277 44.27 39.73 30.17
CA ARG A 277 44.60 41.15 30.23
C ARG A 277 44.13 41.81 31.52
N ILE A 278 42.93 41.47 32.01
CA ILE A 278 42.45 41.96 33.31
C ILE A 278 43.37 41.46 34.43
N GLN A 279 43.77 40.18 34.40
CA GLN A 279 44.64 39.60 35.43
C GLN A 279 45.99 40.34 35.51
N LEU A 280 46.59 40.66 34.36
CA LEU A 280 47.83 41.46 34.30
C LEU A 280 47.62 42.87 34.89
N ILE A 281 46.52 43.54 34.53
CA ILE A 281 46.18 44.87 35.09
C ILE A 281 46.01 44.80 36.62
N MET A 282 45.36 43.78 37.16
CA MET A 282 45.22 43.60 38.62
C MET A 282 46.56 43.34 39.32
N GLN A 283 47.48 42.62 38.67
CA GLN A 283 48.85 42.41 39.18
C GLN A 283 49.65 43.73 39.18
N ASP A 284 49.53 44.54 38.13
CA ASP A 284 50.15 45.86 38.05
C ASP A 284 49.59 46.78 39.14
N ILE A 285 48.27 46.80 39.34
CA ILE A 285 47.63 47.57 40.43
C ILE A 285 48.16 47.11 41.80
N LYS A 286 48.25 45.80 42.04
CA LYS A 286 48.80 45.26 43.29
C LYS A 286 50.23 45.75 43.52
N THR A 287 51.08 45.71 42.49
CA THR A 287 52.47 46.17 42.54
C THR A 287 52.55 47.67 42.82
N ALA A 288 51.69 48.48 42.17
CA ALA A 288 51.59 49.92 42.40
C ALA A 288 51.14 50.24 43.83
N VAL A 289 50.11 49.58 44.35
CA VAL A 289 49.63 49.74 45.74
C VAL A 289 50.72 49.36 46.74
N THR A 290 51.45 48.27 46.49
CA THR A 290 52.56 47.84 47.35
C THR A 290 53.67 48.89 47.37
N SER A 291 54.02 49.43 46.21
CA SER A 291 55.03 50.50 46.07
C SER A 291 54.61 51.79 46.78
N VAL A 292 53.33 52.18 46.66
CA VAL A 292 52.77 53.34 47.38
C VAL A 292 52.76 53.11 48.89
N SER A 293 52.42 51.90 49.34
CA SER A 293 52.49 51.53 50.76
C SER A 293 53.91 51.61 51.30
N THR A 294 54.90 51.07 50.57
CA THR A 294 56.32 51.18 50.94
C THR A 294 56.79 52.63 50.97
N ALA A 295 56.47 53.43 49.96
CA ALA A 295 56.81 54.86 49.91
C ALA A 295 56.18 55.63 51.07
N SER A 296 54.94 55.31 51.45
CA SER A 296 54.24 55.93 52.58
C SER A 296 54.91 55.57 53.91
N LEU A 297 55.30 54.32 54.11
CA LEU A 297 56.07 53.88 55.28
C LEU A 297 57.42 54.62 55.38
N GLN A 298 58.09 54.80 54.24
CA GLN A 298 59.37 55.49 54.17
C GLN A 298 59.23 57.01 54.42
N LEU A 299 58.18 57.64 53.89
CA LEU A 299 57.81 59.02 54.19
C LEU A 299 57.51 59.22 55.67
N ASN A 300 56.76 58.30 56.29
CA ASN A 300 56.44 58.40 57.71
C ASN A 300 57.71 58.27 58.57
N ALA A 301 58.60 57.32 58.24
CA ALA A 301 59.91 57.20 58.88
C ALA A 301 60.78 58.46 58.70
N THR A 302 60.71 59.09 57.52
CA THR A 302 61.42 60.34 57.24
C THR A 302 60.83 61.52 58.01
N ALA A 303 59.50 61.60 58.13
CA ALA A 303 58.81 62.62 58.93
C ALA A 303 59.09 62.45 60.43
N GLU A 304 59.16 61.22 60.94
CA GLU A 304 59.59 60.91 62.30
C GLU A 304 61.02 61.42 62.55
N SER A 305 61.96 61.08 61.66
CA SER A 305 63.35 61.57 61.73
C SER A 305 63.44 63.09 61.60
N PHE A 306 62.61 63.72 60.76
CA PHE A 306 62.52 65.17 60.66
C PHE A 306 61.99 65.80 61.96
N LYS A 307 60.99 65.19 62.61
CA LYS A 307 60.49 65.62 63.92
C LYS A 307 61.57 65.50 65.00
N THR A 308 62.36 64.42 65.00
CA THR A 308 63.52 64.26 65.90
C THR A 308 64.60 65.31 65.63
N ASN A 309 64.91 65.58 64.36
CA ASN A 309 65.91 66.57 63.94
C ASN A 309 65.46 68.01 64.25
N ALA A 310 64.20 68.35 64.00
CA ALA A 310 63.63 69.64 64.35
C ALA A 310 63.58 69.83 65.88
N GLY A 311 63.27 68.77 66.64
CA GLY A 311 63.33 68.80 68.11
C GLY A 311 64.74 69.01 68.65
N THR A 312 65.76 68.40 68.05
CA THR A 312 67.16 68.63 68.39
C THR A 312 67.65 70.02 67.97
N GLN A 313 67.20 70.54 66.83
CA GLN A 313 67.57 71.88 66.36
C GLN A 313 66.92 73.00 67.20
N ALA A 314 65.66 72.80 67.63
CA ALA A 314 64.98 73.70 68.57
C ALA A 314 65.62 73.68 69.97
N GLY A 315 66.08 72.51 70.46
CA GLY A 315 66.80 72.40 71.73
C GLY A 315 68.23 72.95 71.72
N SER A 316 68.80 73.22 70.54
CA SER A 316 70.13 73.86 70.39
C SER A 316 70.08 75.38 70.20
N ILE A 317 68.89 76.00 70.29
CA ILE A 317 68.68 77.45 70.16
C ILE A 317 68.29 78.11 71.51
N GLU A 318 68.08 77.33 72.57
CA GLU A 318 68.02 77.81 73.98
C GLU A 318 69.37 77.67 74.68
#